data_AF-A0A2P5B1U0-F1
#
_entry.id   AF-A0A2P5B1U0-F1
#
_cell.length_a   1.000
_cell.length_b   1.000
_cell.length_c   1.000
_cell.angle_alpha   90.00
_cell.angle_beta   90.00
_cell.angle_gamma   90.00
#
_symmetry.space_group_name_H-M   'P 1'
#
loop_
_entity.id
_entity.type
_entity.pdbx_description
1 polymer ?
#
loop_
_entity_poly.entity_id
_entity_poly.type
_entity_poly.pdbx_seq_one_letter_code
_entity_poly.pdbx_strand_id
1 'polypeptide(L)' 'MTSRSTRYSVREDVILTQVYLDISQDPITGRYQSVTTLWSHMEQKYKEARNGFGEYCNLQFSNEDYNC' A
#
# COMPACT_ATOMS: atom_id res chain seq x y z
N MET A 1 14.89 0.92 -24.89
CA MET A 1 14.26 2.15 -24.38
C MET A 1 14.10 2.01 -22.88
N THR A 2 14.82 2.80 -22.10
CA THR A 2 14.60 2.85 -20.65
C THR A 2 13.31 3.63 -20.43
N SER A 3 12.19 2.92 -20.27
CA SER A 3 10.95 3.54 -19.82
C SER A 3 11.24 4.18 -18.47
N ARG A 4 11.39 5.50 -18.42
CA ARG A 4 11.51 6.21 -17.15
C ARG A 4 10.20 5.92 -16.43
N SER A 5 10.29 5.31 -15.25
CA SER A 5 9.12 5.10 -14.41
C SER A 5 8.41 6.44 -14.25
N THR A 6 7.14 6.47 -14.63
CA THR A 6 6.24 7.55 -14.24
C THR A 6 6.30 7.66 -12.73
N ARG A 7 6.42 8.89 -12.21
CA ARG A 7 6.35 9.12 -10.77
C ARG A 7 5.01 8.58 -10.26
N TYR A 8 5.04 7.97 -9.08
CA TYR A 8 3.82 7.64 -8.37
C TYR A 8 3.02 8.93 -8.11
N SER A 9 1.70 8.82 -8.23
CA SER A 9 0.77 9.85 -7.80
C SER A 9 0.60 9.84 -6.28
N VAL A 10 0.13 10.95 -5.70
CA VAL A 10 -0.19 11.03 -4.25
C VAL A 10 -1.10 9.88 -3.81
N ARG A 11 -2.05 9.48 -4.66
CA ARG A 11 -2.95 8.36 -4.40
C ARG A 11 -2.19 7.03 -4.33
N GLU A 12 -1.26 6.80 -5.24
CA GLU A 12 -0.42 5.61 -5.23
C GLU A 12 0.50 5.58 -4.01
N ASP A 13 1.03 6.73 -3.58
CA ASP A 13 1.84 6.85 -2.36
C ASP A 13 1.03 6.51 -1.09
N VAL A 14 -0.23 6.97 -1.00
CA VAL A 14 -1.13 6.62 0.10
C VAL A 14 -1.38 5.10 0.14
N ILE A 15 -1.65 4.48 -1.00
CA ILE A 15 -1.86 3.01 -1.07
C ILE A 15 -0.59 2.28 -0.66
N LEU A 16 0.57 2.68 -1.18
CA LEU A 16 1.87 2.06 -0.86
C LEU A 16 2.17 2.16 0.64
N THR A 17 1.90 3.32 1.25
CA THR A 17 2.10 3.55 2.68
C THR A 17 1.18 2.65 3.52
N GLN A 18 -0.10 2.55 3.15
CA GLN A 18 -1.05 1.70 3.87
C GLN A 18 -0.69 0.23 3.77
N VAL A 19 -0.37 -0.26 2.57
CA VAL A 19 0.05 -1.65 2.34
C VAL A 19 1.31 -1.99 3.16
N TYR A 20 2.27 -1.07 3.23
CA TYR A 20 3.45 -1.24 4.06
C TYR A 20 3.12 -1.34 5.54
N LEU A 21 2.25 -0.46 6.05
CA LEU A 21 1.80 -0.50 7.45
C LEU A 21 1.09 -1.82 7.76
N ASP A 22 0.16 -2.27 6.91
CA ASP A 22 -0.57 -3.51 7.09
C ASP A 22 0.36 -4.74 7.15
N ILE A 23 1.37 -4.80 6.28
CA ILE A 23 2.33 -5.91 6.26
C ILE A 23 3.27 -5.85 7.47
N SER A 24 3.77 -4.66 7.81
CA SER A 24 4.71 -4.48 8.94
C SER A 24 4.07 -4.74 10.30
N GLN A 25 2.76 -4.51 10.43
CA GLN A 25 2.01 -4.76 11.66
C GLN A 25 1.43 -6.19 11.75
N ASP A 26 1.50 -6.98 10.67
CA ASP A 26 1.07 -8.37 10.73
C ASP A 26 2.02 -9.18 11.65
N PRO A 27 1.55 -9.79 12.74
CA PRO A 27 2.42 -10.52 13.66
C PRO A 27 2.98 -11.82 13.06
N ILE A 28 2.38 -12.32 11.98
CA ILE A 28 2.74 -13.56 11.28
C ILE A 28 3.57 -13.25 10.03
N THR A 29 3.17 -12.25 9.22
CA THR A 29 3.91 -11.86 8.01
C THR A 29 4.84 -10.65 8.18
N GLY A 30 4.75 -9.88 9.25
CA GLY A 30 5.63 -8.73 9.50
C GLY A 30 6.99 -9.09 10.10
N ARG A 31 7.10 -10.24 10.79
CA ARG A 31 8.35 -10.73 11.39
C ARG A 31 8.90 -11.94 10.64
N TYR A 32 10.21 -11.96 10.41
CA TYR A 32 10.97 -13.08 9.82
C TYR A 32 10.73 -13.37 8.33
N GLN A 33 10.58 -12.32 7.50
CA GLN A 33 10.56 -12.47 6.04
C GLN A 33 11.87 -12.03 5.42
N SER A 34 12.25 -12.66 4.31
CA SER A 34 13.30 -12.11 3.46
C SER A 34 12.80 -10.82 2.80
N VAL A 35 13.74 -9.93 2.47
CA VAL A 35 13.43 -8.67 1.77
C VAL A 35 12.68 -8.95 0.46
N THR A 36 13.01 -10.03 -0.25
CA THR A 36 12.32 -10.39 -1.49
C THR A 36 10.86 -10.78 -1.27
N THR A 37 10.57 -11.56 -0.23
CA THR A 37 9.19 -11.94 0.13
C THR A 37 8.36 -10.72 0.54
N LEU A 38 8.95 -9.80 1.30
CA LEU A 38 8.30 -8.53 1.66
C LEU A 38 7.88 -7.75 0.41
N TRP A 39 8.78 -7.56 -0.55
CA TRP A 39 8.47 -6.82 -1.77
C TRP A 39 7.44 -7.53 -2.66
N SER A 40 7.46 -8.87 -2.71
CA SER A 40 6.42 -9.64 -3.41
C SER A 40 5.03 -9.44 -2.79
N HIS A 41 4.94 -9.45 -1.45
CA HIS A 41 3.67 -9.17 -0.75
C HIS A 41 3.20 -7.73 -0.97
N MET A 42 4.12 -6.76 -0.91
CA MET A 42 3.79 -5.36 -1.19
C MET A 42 3.27 -5.17 -2.62
N GLU A 43 3.91 -5.77 -3.61
CA GLU A 43 3.49 -5.67 -5.00
C GLU A 43 2.10 -6.28 -5.23
N GLN A 44 1.86 -7.46 -4.65
CA GLN A 44 0.56 -8.12 -4.74
C GLN A 44 -0.54 -7.25 -4.10
N LYS A 45 -0.37 -6.86 -2.84
CA LYS A 45 -1.38 -6.05 -2.12
C LYS A 45 -1.58 -4.68 -2.77
N TYR A 46 -0.52 -4.06 -3.29
CA TYR A 46 -0.62 -2.81 -4.05
C TYR A 46 -1.45 -3.00 -5.33
N LYS A 47 -1.22 -4.06 -6.10
CA LYS A 47 -2.00 -4.36 -7.31
C LYS A 47 -3.47 -4.63 -6.98
N GLU A 48 -3.74 -5.39 -5.93
CA GLU A 48 -5.09 -5.65 -5.43
C GLU A 48 -5.79 -4.36 -5.00
N ALA A 49 -5.13 -3.53 -4.18
CA ALA A 49 -5.68 -2.26 -3.71
C ALA A 49 -5.88 -1.24 -4.84
N ARG A 50 -4.96 -1.19 -5.81
CA ARG A 50 -5.04 -0.30 -6.98
C ARG A 50 -6.13 -0.70 -7.95
N ASN A 51 -6.38 -2.00 -8.13
CA ASN A 51 -7.38 -2.53 -9.05
C ASN A 51 -8.77 -2.65 -8.40
N GLY A 52 -8.84 -2.79 -7.08
CA GLY A 52 -10.07 -3.03 -6.31
C GLY A 52 -10.68 -1.77 -5.68
N PHE A 53 -10.67 -0.62 -6.36
CA PHE A 53 -11.21 0.66 -5.86
C PHE A 53 -12.73 0.63 -5.56
N GLY A 54 -13.09 0.00 -4.45
CA GLY A 54 -14.43 0.01 -3.85
C GLY A 54 -14.41 0.01 -2.32
N GLU A 55 -13.42 -0.60 -1.66
CA GLU A 55 -13.51 -0.84 -0.20
C GLU A 55 -12.35 -0.30 0.65
N TYR A 56 -11.15 -0.09 0.10
CA TYR A 56 -10.00 0.35 0.92
C TYR A 56 -9.99 1.86 1.27
N CYS A 57 -10.74 2.71 0.57
CA CYS A 57 -10.87 4.13 0.94
C CYS A 57 -11.93 4.42 2.01
N ASN A 58 -12.78 3.45 2.37
CA ASN A 58 -13.85 3.67 3.33
C ASN A 58 -13.44 3.45 4.79
N LEU A 59 -12.24 2.93 5.06
CA LEU A 59 -11.79 2.62 6.43
C LEU A 59 -10.89 3.69 7.08
N GLN A 60 -10.45 4.72 6.36
CA GLN A 60 -9.61 5.80 6.94
C GLN A 60 -10.13 7.22 6.76
N PHE A 61 -11.16 7.45 5.93
CA PHE A 61 -11.76 8.79 5.79
C PHE A 61 -13.08 8.97 6.57
N SER A 62 -13.53 7.95 7.32
CA SER A 62 -14.71 8.07 8.20
C SER A 62 -14.38 8.48 9.65
N ASN A 63 -13.11 8.73 9.98
CA ASN A 63 -12.75 9.34 11.26
C ASN A 63 -12.04 10.66 10.98
N GLU A 64 -12.84 11.73 11.09
CA GLU A 64 -12.51 13.09 11.53
C GLU A 64 -11.15 13.71 11.14
N ASP A 65 -11.26 14.94 10.64
CA ASP A 65 -10.24 16.00 10.70
C ASP A 65 -9.02 15.94 9.78
N TYR A 66 -9.21 16.32 8.52
CA TYR A 66 -8.22 17.16 7.82
C TYR A 66 -8.92 18.30 7.08
N ASN A 67 -9.26 19.36 7.84
CA ASN A 67 -9.25 20.72 7.32
C ASN A 67 -7.78 21.19 7.34
N CYS A 68 -7.18 21.33 6.16
CA CYS A 68 -6.21 22.38 5.88
C CYS A 68 -6.24 22.72 4.39
#